data_AF-A0A642C0A2-F1
#
_entry.id   AF-A0A642C0A2-F1
#
_cell.length_a   1.000
_cell.length_b   1.000
_cell.length_c   1.000
_cell.angle_alpha   90.00
_cell.angle_beta   90.00
_cell.angle_gamma   90.00
#
_symmetry.space_group_name_H-M   'P 1'
#
loop_
_entity.id
_entity.type
_entity.pdbx_description
1 polymer ?
#
loop_
_entity_poly.entity_id
_entity_poly.type
_entity_poly.pdbx_seq_one_letter_code
_entity_poly.pdbx_strand_id
1 'polypeptide(L)'
;MKNNFLVNFILLHGYSLDNSSLMFGKMGYSLILFEYSHYFKDALAEKHAFELLQEVLASPMKSNTFNEGKMGIAWSLIHLIEKEYIEADYL
;
A
#
# COMPACT_ATOMS: atom_id res chain seq x y z
N MET A 1 5.29 14.52 -16.95
CA MET A 1 6.08 13.37 -17.46
C MET A 1 6.11 12.30 -16.38
N LYS A 2 5.96 11.03 -16.75
CA LYS A 2 6.10 9.90 -15.82
C LYS A 2 7.55 9.84 -15.32
N ASN A 3 7.75 9.89 -14.00
CA ASN A 3 9.05 9.71 -13.37
C ASN A 3 9.00 8.41 -12.55
N ASN A 4 9.95 7.51 -12.77
CA ASN A 4 10.02 6.21 -12.10
C ASN A 4 10.83 6.24 -10.80
N PHE A 5 11.39 7.39 -10.41
CA PHE A 5 12.18 7.52 -9.18
C PHE A 5 11.43 7.01 -7.95
N LEU A 6 10.16 7.39 -7.79
CA LEU A 6 9.34 6.95 -6.68
C LEU A 6 9.18 5.43 -6.65
N VAL A 7 8.81 4.83 -7.79
CA VAL A 7 8.65 3.38 -7.92
C VAL A 7 9.96 2.69 -7.59
N ASN A 8 11.07 3.10 -8.21
CA ASN A 8 12.38 2.50 -7.97
C ASN A 8 12.83 2.61 -6.51
N PHE A 9 12.58 3.75 -5.86
CA PHE A 9 12.85 3.94 -4.44
C PHE A 9 12.06 2.96 -3.58
N ILE A 10 10.75 2.83 -3.83
CA ILE A 10 9.89 1.90 -3.09
C ILE A 10 10.29 0.45 -3.36
N LEU A 11 10.65 0.07 -4.59
CA LEU A 11 11.10 -1.29 -4.88
C LEU A 11 12.42 -1.63 -4.21
N LEU A 12 13.34 -0.67 -4.10
CA LEU A 12 14.64 -0.88 -3.46
C LEU A 12 14.54 -0.96 -1.92
N HIS A 13 13.63 -0.20 -1.31
CA HIS A 13 13.57 -0.04 0.14
C HIS A 13 12.32 -0.60 0.82
N GLY A 14 11.23 -0.78 0.07
CA GLY A 14 9.92 -1.14 0.60
C GLY A 14 9.87 -2.55 1.14
N TYR A 15 10.46 -3.52 0.45
CA TYR A 15 10.46 -4.92 0.87
C TYR A 15 11.27 -5.17 2.15
N SER A 16 12.36 -4.43 2.37
CA SER A 16 13.18 -4.53 3.58
C SER A 16 12.61 -3.76 4.78
N LEU A 17 11.48 -3.06 4.62
CA LEU A 17 10.86 -2.29 5.69
C LEU A 17 9.99 -3.20 6.57
N ASP A 18 10.40 -3.46 7.80
CA ASP A 18 9.62 -4.31 8.72
C ASP A 18 8.32 -3.63 9.20
N ASN A 19 8.25 -2.30 9.10
CA ASN A 19 7.09 -1.53 9.54
C ASN A 19 5.92 -1.68 8.55
N SER A 20 4.78 -2.18 9.00
CA SER A 20 3.57 -2.35 8.17
C SER A 20 2.55 -1.21 8.29
N SER A 21 2.84 -0.17 9.07
CA SER A 21 1.91 0.94 9.31
C SER A 21 1.66 1.82 8.08
N LEU A 22 0.64 2.68 8.17
CA LEU A 22 0.32 3.66 7.14
C LEU A 22 1.38 4.76 7.04
N MET A 23 1.72 5.42 8.14
CA MET A 23 2.53 6.64 8.11
C MET A 23 4.02 6.38 7.80
N PHE A 24 4.55 5.26 8.32
CA PHE A 24 5.99 4.96 8.25
C PHE A 24 6.27 3.55 7.72
N GLY A 25 5.30 2.93 7.08
CA GLY A 25 5.36 1.51 6.74
C GLY A 25 4.90 1.17 5.33
N LYS A 26 4.94 -0.13 5.06
CA LYS A 26 4.58 -0.75 3.77
C LYS A 26 3.16 -0.40 3.31
N MET A 27 2.22 -0.10 4.21
CA MET A 27 0.86 0.31 3.84
C MET A 27 0.85 1.66 3.11
N GLY A 28 1.65 2.63 3.58
CA GLY A 28 1.80 3.92 2.90
C GLY A 28 2.44 3.77 1.53
N TYR A 29 3.45 2.89 1.41
CA TYR A 29 4.09 2.57 0.13
C TYR A 29 3.14 1.86 -0.84
N SER A 30 2.36 0.90 -0.36
CA SER A 30 1.33 0.23 -1.16
C SER A 30 0.30 1.25 -1.67
N LEU A 31 -0.23 2.09 -0.77
CA LEU A 31 -1.24 3.10 -1.12
C LEU A 31 -0.75 4.05 -2.22
N ILE A 32 0.47 4.60 -2.09
CA ILE A 32 0.99 5.53 -3.11
C ILE A 32 1.32 4.83 -4.43
N LEU A 33 1.72 3.55 -4.40
CA LEU A 33 1.93 2.78 -5.63
C LEU A 33 0.62 2.47 -6.35
N PHE A 34 -0.49 2.22 -5.64
CA PHE A 34 -1.80 2.09 -6.25
C PHE A 34 -2.23 3.39 -6.95
N GLU A 35 -2.09 4.54 -6.27
CA GLU A 35 -2.41 5.84 -6.88
C GLU A 35 -1.52 6.13 -8.11
N TYR A 36 -0.21 5.87 -7.98
CA TYR A 36 0.73 6.04 -9.08
C TYR A 36 0.39 5.15 -10.27
N SER A 37 0.13 3.87 -10.03
CA SER A 37 -0.15 2.90 -11.08
C SER A 37 -1.42 3.21 -11.83
N HIS A 38 -2.49 3.62 -11.14
CA HIS A 38 -3.74 3.99 -11.78
C HIS A 38 -3.62 5.29 -12.57
N TYR A 39 -2.92 6.30 -12.03
CA TYR A 39 -2.70 7.56 -12.73
C TYR A 39 -1.87 7.40 -14.00
N PHE A 40 -0.79 6.59 -13.95
CA PHE A 40 0.13 6.39 -15.07
C PHE A 40 -0.11 5.13 -15.89
N LYS A 41 -1.15 4.34 -15.56
CA LYS A 41 -1.44 3.01 -16.15
C LYS A 41 -0.22 2.07 -16.11
N ASP A 42 0.40 1.96 -14.94
CA ASP A 42 1.61 1.16 -14.72
C ASP A 42 1.31 -0.15 -13.98
N ALA A 43 1.09 -1.21 -14.75
CA ALA A 43 0.78 -2.54 -14.23
C ALA A 43 1.90 -3.14 -13.35
N LEU A 44 3.16 -2.74 -13.56
CA LEU A 44 4.26 -3.23 -12.71
C LEU A 44 4.21 -2.58 -11.33
N ALA A 45 3.97 -1.27 -11.29
CA ALA A 45 3.77 -0.56 -10.03
C ALA A 45 2.54 -1.08 -9.28
N GLU A 46 1.45 -1.41 -9.98
CA GLU A 46 0.24 -1.99 -9.40
C GLU A 46 0.52 -3.35 -8.76
N LYS A 47 1.23 -4.24 -9.50
CA LYS A 47 1.65 -5.54 -8.97
C LYS A 47 2.41 -5.40 -7.65
N HIS A 48 3.38 -4.48 -7.60
CA HIS A 48 4.16 -4.26 -6.38
C HIS A 48 3.36 -3.58 -5.27
N ALA A 49 2.40 -2.72 -5.62
CA ALA A 49 1.44 -2.17 -4.66
C ALA A 49 0.67 -3.30 -3.95
N PHE A 50 0.21 -4.28 -4.72
CA PHE A 50 -0.54 -5.43 -4.23
C PHE A 50 0.32 -6.37 -3.39
N GLU A 51 1.55 -6.68 -3.82
CA GLU A 51 2.50 -7.50 -3.04
C GLU A 51 2.78 -6.89 -1.65
N LEU A 52 3.05 -5.58 -1.60
CA LEU A 52 3.25 -4.88 -0.32
C LEU A 52 1.98 -4.88 0.54
N LEU A 53 0.80 -4.76 -0.06
CA LEU A 53 -0.47 -4.85 0.65
C LEU A 53 -0.62 -6.23 1.32
N GLN A 54 -0.33 -7.31 0.59
CA GLN A 54 -0.41 -8.67 1.14
C GLN A 54 0.53 -8.86 2.34
N GLU A 55 1.75 -8.33 2.28
CA GLU A 55 2.68 -8.37 3.42
C GLU A 55 2.17 -7.58 4.63
N VAL A 56 1.54 -6.42 4.41
CA VAL A 56 0.91 -5.63 5.48
C VAL A 56 -0.19 -6.44 6.15
N LEU A 57 -1.06 -7.09 5.37
CA LEU A 57 -2.18 -7.87 5.90
C LEU A 57 -1.74 -9.14 6.62
N ALA A 58 -0.60 -9.72 6.24
CA ALA A 58 0.01 -10.85 6.93
C ALA A 58 0.73 -10.47 8.24
N SER A 59 0.97 -9.17 8.47
CA SER A 59 1.72 -8.69 9.63
C SER A 59 0.90 -8.67 10.92
N PRO A 60 1.44 -9.11 12.07
CA PRO A 60 0.73 -9.16 13.35
C PRO A 60 0.66 -7.77 14.02
N MET A 61 -0.05 -6.83 13.39
CA MET A 61 -0.19 -5.46 13.89
C MET A 61 -0.96 -5.42 15.22
N LYS A 62 -0.36 -4.82 16.26
CA LYS A 62 -0.97 -4.75 17.61
C LYS A 62 -1.61 -3.39 17.92
N SER A 63 -1.05 -2.30 17.41
CA SER A 63 -1.54 -0.95 17.67
C SER A 63 -2.88 -0.71 16.96
N ASN A 64 -3.79 0.01 17.60
CA ASN A 64 -5.08 0.43 17.03
C ASN A 64 -5.05 1.91 16.59
N THR A 65 -3.89 2.56 16.50
CA THR A 65 -3.82 3.96 16.08
C THR A 65 -3.95 4.11 14.56
N PHE A 66 -4.29 5.32 14.11
CA PHE A 66 -4.35 5.63 12.68
C PHE A 66 -2.95 5.60 12.04
N ASN A 67 -2.00 6.35 12.58
CA ASN A 67 -0.68 6.50 11.96
C ASN A 67 0.12 5.20 11.92
N GLU A 68 0.08 4.43 13.01
CA GLU A 68 1.00 3.31 13.26
C GLU A 68 0.30 1.95 13.38
N GLY A 69 -1.03 1.91 13.27
CA GLY A 69 -1.82 0.75 13.65
C GLY A 69 -2.91 0.36 12.67
N LYS A 70 -3.81 -0.49 13.14
CA LYS A 70 -4.88 -1.10 12.35
C LYS A 70 -5.85 -0.09 11.75
N MET A 71 -6.08 1.06 12.41
CA MET A 71 -7.00 2.07 11.88
C MET A 71 -6.49 2.68 10.57
N GLY A 72 -5.17 2.90 10.44
CA GLY A 72 -4.59 3.38 9.19
C GLY A 72 -4.72 2.35 8.07
N ILE A 73 -4.42 1.08 8.37
CA ILE A 73 -4.57 -0.02 7.42
C ILE A 73 -6.03 -0.15 6.96
N ALA A 74 -6.98 -0.15 7.90
CA ALA A 74 -8.40 -0.24 7.59
C ALA A 74 -8.88 0.93 6.73
N TRP A 75 -8.47 2.15 7.07
CA TRP A 75 -8.79 3.33 6.26
C TRP A 75 -8.21 3.23 4.85
N SER A 76 -6.96 2.78 4.71
CA SER A 76 -6.35 2.59 3.39
C SER A 76 -7.05 1.53 2.56
N LEU A 77 -7.48 0.41 3.16
CA LEU A 77 -8.27 -0.60 2.46
C LEU A 77 -9.60 -0.03 1.96
N ILE A 78 -10.32 0.69 2.81
CA ILE A 78 -11.59 1.36 2.43
C ILE A 78 -11.34 2.31 1.27
N HIS A 79 -10.30 3.14 1.35
CA HIS A 79 -9.95 4.08 0.28
C HIS A 79 -9.67 3.35 -1.05
N LEU A 80 -8.89 2.26 -1.02
CA LEU A 80 -8.57 1.47 -2.22
C LEU A 80 -9.81 0.80 -2.82
N ILE A 81 -10.74 0.32 -1.98
CA ILE A 81 -12.00 -0.28 -2.41
C ILE A 81 -12.94 0.76 -3.02
N GLU A 82 -13.12 1.92 -2.36
CA GLU A 82 -13.95 3.03 -2.85
C GLU A 82 -13.44 3.60 -4.19
N LYS A 83 -12.15 3.44 -4.46
CA LYS A 83 -11.50 3.80 -5.73
C LYS A 83 -11.57 2.70 -6.80
N GLU A 84 -12.09 1.53 -6.46
CA GLU A 84 -12.12 0.33 -7.32
C GLU A 84 -10.71 -0.13 -7.73
N TYR A 85 -9.68 0.18 -6.93
CA TYR A 85 -8.31 -0.28 -7.18
C TYR A 85 -8.09 -1.71 -6.69
N ILE A 86 -8.88 -2.16 -5.71
CA ILE A 86 -8.92 -3.53 -5.25
C ILE A 86 -10.38 -3.95 -5.05
N GLU A 87 -10.64 -5.23 -5.28
CA GLU A 87 -11.93 -5.83 -4.96
C GLU A 87 -11.92 -6.37 -3.53
N ALA A 88 -13.07 -6.27 -2.86
CA ALA A 88 -13.30 -6.88 -1.57
C ALA A 88 -14.62 -7.63 -1.60
N ASP A 89 -14.55 -8.94 -1.38
CA ASP A 89 -15.74 -9.76 -1.15
C ASP A 89 -16.22 -9.52 0.28
N TYR A 90 -17.29 -8.74 0.42
CA TYR A 90 -18.04 -8.66 1.66
C TYR A 90 -18.95 -9.89 1.73
N LEU A 91 -18.62 -10.84 2.62
CA LEU A 91 -19.49 -11.98 2.97
C LEU A 91 -20.81 -11.52 3.58
#